data_AF-L7MF85-F1
#
_entry.id   AF-L7MF85-F1
#
_cell.length_a   1.000
_cell.length_b   1.000
_cell.length_c   1.000
_cell.angle_alpha   90.00
_cell.angle_beta   90.00
_cell.angle_gamma   90.00
#
_symmetry.space_group_name_H-M   'P 1'
#
loop_
_entity.id
_entity.type
_entity.pdbx_description
1 polymer ?
#
loop_
_entity_poly.entity_id
_entity_poly.type
_entity_poly.pdbx_seq_one_letter_code
_entity_poly.pdbx_strand_id
1 'polypeptide(L)'
;DSSGYNRSQLLHCVNIVMAVIKRCKWPDDIEVAKKGGFYCEGSQTCHSAYCRNAATPYVVSLLPIMAQLLRTYNHFWSPEMLARVHPAFAPALDIHDSEKNSILGVRADGEASDSLGSKQPIDRAKSFMCTFQDYCLQVLGNAGQSLGPEYYQTPGLSDMLVNGVLAGLEQLPDYRLRPILRVFLRPFVQRCPAELQPTVVLPLLKPVLPFVFQKLNAKWEKFRLKYANCVDYETEMTEEQELLDDQLNRLLSREYLDVLAAVLLTKRGQPDASLDSMNEDQEGKQVDSSAATISAFGATVLKTEELCSPVVMSVFNALHWSDTAASFKALQLSMPLLKLMFEHGFVRDEGSAAYLLRCVLMGLQVLGEHDINQTLLVSLGLALYQSARPLFPGLCTTLLQIPGCTPEALEAFETQLHPPGDGKALPEKKKKEIFKRLISPIIGKNIGQQFKAAIQIMNLPPMFRPQRMAVEEDAVTCADLPNLFGQE
;
A
#
# COMPACT_ATOMS: atom_id res chain seq x y z
N ASP A 1 -31.07 9.78 -25.80
CA ASP A 1 -30.71 8.41 -25.41
C ASP A 1 -31.40 8.09 -24.08
N SER A 2 -32.45 7.27 -24.09
CA SER A 2 -33.20 6.83 -22.90
C SER A 2 -32.32 6.03 -21.93
N SER A 3 -31.37 5.24 -22.45
CA SER A 3 -30.38 4.51 -21.65
C SER A 3 -29.37 5.46 -20.99
N GLY A 4 -29.12 6.62 -21.60
CA GLY A 4 -28.36 7.72 -20.99
C GLY A 4 -29.05 8.31 -19.77
N TYR A 5 -30.37 8.53 -19.84
CA TYR A 5 -31.17 9.00 -18.70
C TYR A 5 -31.14 8.01 -17.54
N ASN A 6 -31.33 6.71 -17.81
CA ASN A 6 -31.33 5.68 -16.76
C ASN A 6 -29.99 5.59 -16.02
N ARG A 7 -28.86 5.65 -16.74
CA ARG A 7 -27.52 5.67 -16.12
C ARG A 7 -27.30 6.92 -15.27
N SER A 8 -27.77 8.08 -15.75
CA SER A 8 -27.71 9.34 -15.01
C SER A 8 -28.50 9.27 -13.71
N GLN A 9 -29.71 8.70 -13.74
CA GLN A 9 -30.54 8.50 -12.55
C GLN A 9 -29.88 7.58 -11.52
N LEU A 10 -29.29 6.46 -11.94
CA LEU A 10 -28.52 5.58 -11.04
C LEU A 10 -27.36 6.33 -10.38
N LEU A 11 -26.58 7.08 -11.16
CA LEU A 11 -25.47 7.86 -10.65
C LEU A 11 -25.95 8.97 -9.70
N HIS A 12 -27.08 9.61 -10.01
CA HIS A 12 -27.71 10.61 -9.16
C HIS A 12 -28.12 10.04 -7.80
N CYS A 13 -28.75 8.86 -7.77
CA CYS A 13 -29.12 8.18 -6.53
C CYS A 13 -27.89 7.88 -5.66
N VAL A 14 -26.83 7.31 -6.22
CA VAL A 14 -25.59 7.02 -5.46
C VAL A 14 -24.94 8.31 -4.96
N ASN A 15 -24.94 9.37 -5.78
CA ASN A 15 -24.45 10.70 -5.38
C ASN A 15 -25.22 11.30 -4.21
N ILE A 16 -26.55 11.15 -4.17
CA ILE A 16 -27.37 11.62 -3.04
C ILE A 16 -26.93 10.89 -1.77
N VAL A 17 -26.82 9.56 -1.80
CA VAL A 17 -26.39 8.76 -0.65
C VAL A 17 -24.98 9.20 -0.20
N MET A 18 -24.07 9.38 -1.15
CA MET A 18 -22.72 9.87 -0.86
C MET A 18 -22.72 11.26 -0.23
N ALA A 19 -23.55 12.19 -0.73
CA ALA A 19 -23.68 13.54 -0.19
C ALA A 19 -24.24 13.53 1.23
N VAL A 20 -25.26 12.70 1.50
CA VAL A 20 -25.84 12.49 2.83
C VAL A 20 -24.75 12.00 3.80
N ILE A 21 -24.00 10.96 3.43
CA ILE A 21 -22.90 10.43 4.28
C ILE A 21 -21.84 11.50 4.53
N LYS A 22 -21.47 12.31 3.53
CA LYS A 22 -20.41 13.32 3.68
C LYS A 22 -20.86 14.56 4.47
N ARG A 23 -22.15 14.89 4.50
CA ARG A 23 -22.66 16.18 5.01
C ARG A 23 -23.52 16.05 6.27
N CYS A 24 -24.22 14.94 6.50
CA CYS A 24 -25.01 14.75 7.70
C CYS A 24 -24.09 14.49 8.90
N LYS A 25 -24.17 15.36 9.91
CA LYS A 25 -23.39 15.27 11.15
C LYS A 25 -24.27 15.66 12.35
N TRP A 26 -23.93 15.12 13.51
CA TRP A 26 -24.45 15.59 14.80
C TRP A 26 -23.73 16.89 15.23
N PRO A 27 -24.28 17.64 16.20
CA PRO A 27 -23.62 18.82 16.77
C PRO A 27 -22.27 18.47 17.41
N ASP A 28 -21.27 19.34 17.24
CA ASP A 28 -19.92 19.14 17.83
C ASP A 28 -19.92 19.26 19.36
N ASP A 29 -20.84 20.06 19.93
CA ASP A 29 -21.05 20.17 21.38
C ASP A 29 -21.81 18.95 21.91
N ILE A 30 -21.16 18.20 22.82
CA ILE A 30 -21.72 16.98 23.43
C ILE A 30 -23.00 17.26 24.21
N GLU A 31 -23.11 18.39 24.90
CA GLU A 31 -24.31 18.72 25.68
C GLU A 31 -25.48 19.07 24.75
N VAL A 32 -25.20 19.70 23.60
CA VAL A 32 -26.20 19.90 22.55
C VAL A 32 -26.57 18.57 21.90
N ALA A 33 -25.61 17.69 21.64
CA ALA A 33 -25.86 16.36 21.10
C ALA A 33 -26.71 15.50 22.05
N LYS A 34 -26.47 15.57 23.37
CA LYS A 34 -27.31 14.92 24.39
C LYS A 34 -28.72 15.47 24.39
N LYS A 35 -28.89 16.79 24.45
CA LYS A 35 -30.22 17.44 24.40
C LYS A 35 -30.98 17.12 23.11
N GLY A 36 -30.26 16.99 22.00
CA GLY A 36 -30.80 16.63 20.69
C GLY A 36 -31.05 15.13 20.49
N GLY A 37 -30.75 14.28 21.48
CA GLY A 37 -30.96 12.83 21.37
C GLY A 37 -29.98 12.11 20.43
N PHE A 38 -28.86 12.73 20.09
CA PHE A 38 -27.81 12.11 19.26
C PHE A 38 -26.85 11.26 20.09
N TYR A 39 -26.67 11.56 21.37
CA TYR A 39 -25.71 10.88 22.23
C TYR A 39 -26.21 9.51 22.70
N CYS A 40 -25.36 8.49 22.61
CA CYS A 40 -25.62 7.13 23.08
C CYS A 40 -24.53 6.72 24.09
N GLU A 41 -24.93 6.28 25.28
CA GLU A 41 -24.03 5.92 26.41
C GLU A 41 -23.27 4.57 26.23
N GLY A 42 -23.15 4.09 24.99
CA GLY A 42 -22.62 2.76 24.69
C GLY A 42 -23.68 1.65 24.90
N SER A 43 -23.41 0.47 24.37
CA SER A 43 -24.25 -0.72 24.47
C SER A 43 -23.43 -1.93 24.92
N GLN A 44 -24.09 -3.07 25.13
CA GLN A 44 -23.40 -4.35 25.38
C GLN A 44 -22.44 -4.75 24.25
N THR A 45 -22.69 -4.29 23.01
CA THR A 45 -21.89 -4.62 21.82
C THR A 45 -20.89 -3.52 21.42
N CYS A 46 -21.03 -2.32 21.96
CA CYS A 46 -20.10 -1.20 21.76
C CYS A 46 -19.96 -0.42 23.06
N HIS A 47 -18.90 -0.69 23.81
CA HIS A 47 -18.73 -0.15 25.16
C HIS A 47 -18.41 1.34 25.21
N SER A 48 -17.95 1.93 24.11
CA SER A 48 -17.67 3.35 24.02
C SER A 48 -18.94 4.14 23.71
N ALA A 49 -19.11 5.27 24.39
CA ALA A 49 -20.14 6.23 24.04
C ALA A 49 -19.88 6.80 22.64
N TYR A 50 -20.94 7.01 21.87
CA TYR A 50 -20.87 7.56 20.51
C TYR A 50 -22.07 8.45 20.22
N CYS A 51 -21.95 9.29 19.20
CA CYS A 51 -23.07 10.05 18.67
C CYS A 51 -23.62 9.34 17.44
N ARG A 52 -24.94 9.15 17.40
CA ARG A 52 -25.61 8.55 16.25
C ARG A 52 -25.85 9.58 15.15
N ASN A 53 -25.84 9.10 13.91
CA ASN A 53 -26.22 9.91 12.77
C ASN A 53 -27.70 9.71 12.43
N ALA A 54 -28.45 10.80 12.25
CA ALA A 54 -29.85 10.73 11.84
C ALA A 54 -30.05 10.07 10.46
N ALA A 55 -29.02 10.08 9.61
CA ALA A 55 -29.06 9.45 8.30
C ALA A 55 -28.92 7.92 8.35
N THR A 56 -28.44 7.35 9.46
CA THR A 56 -28.12 5.92 9.58
C THR A 56 -29.25 4.98 9.15
N PRO A 57 -30.49 5.06 9.67
CA PRO A 57 -31.54 4.11 9.30
C PRO A 57 -31.87 4.16 7.80
N TYR A 58 -31.80 5.33 7.18
CA TYR A 58 -32.06 5.52 5.76
C TYR A 58 -30.93 4.92 4.91
N VAL A 59 -29.67 5.22 5.23
CA VAL A 59 -28.53 4.69 4.47
C VAL A 59 -28.40 3.17 4.63
N VAL A 60 -28.58 2.67 5.86
CA VAL A 60 -28.48 1.22 6.14
C VAL A 60 -29.51 0.42 5.33
N SER A 61 -30.73 0.93 5.17
CA SER A 61 -31.76 0.28 4.35
C SER A 61 -31.41 0.18 2.85
N LEU A 62 -30.47 1.00 2.37
CA LEU A 62 -30.02 0.99 0.97
C LEU A 62 -28.83 0.05 0.73
N LEU A 63 -28.14 -0.40 1.78
CA LEU A 63 -26.94 -1.23 1.65
C LEU A 63 -27.16 -2.53 0.86
N PRO A 64 -28.28 -3.27 1.03
CA PRO A 64 -28.53 -4.49 0.25
C PRO A 64 -28.58 -4.22 -1.25
N ILE A 65 -29.20 -3.11 -1.64
CA ILE A 65 -29.32 -2.70 -3.03
C ILE A 65 -27.94 -2.32 -3.57
N MET A 66 -27.14 -1.57 -2.81
CA MET A 66 -25.79 -1.18 -3.22
C MET A 66 -24.86 -2.38 -3.38
N ALA A 67 -24.92 -3.35 -2.45
CA ALA A 67 -24.15 -4.59 -2.54
C ALA A 67 -24.55 -5.41 -3.78
N GLN A 68 -25.85 -5.49 -4.08
CA GLN A 68 -26.34 -6.17 -5.27
C GLN A 68 -25.90 -5.44 -6.56
N LEU A 69 -25.92 -4.11 -6.58
CA LEU A 69 -25.43 -3.33 -7.73
C LEU A 69 -23.94 -3.57 -7.96
N LEU A 70 -23.12 -3.60 -6.91
CA LEU A 70 -21.70 -3.91 -7.02
C LEU A 70 -21.45 -5.37 -7.45
N ARG A 71 -22.27 -6.31 -6.96
CA ARG A 71 -22.24 -7.69 -7.45
C ARG A 71 -22.45 -7.73 -8.95
N THR A 72 -23.53 -7.12 -9.44
CA THR A 72 -23.84 -7.07 -10.87
C THR A 72 -22.75 -6.35 -11.65
N TYR A 73 -22.22 -5.26 -11.12
CA TYR A 73 -21.11 -4.52 -11.70
C TYR A 73 -19.86 -5.41 -11.89
N ASN A 74 -19.45 -6.14 -10.85
CA ASN A 74 -18.25 -6.97 -10.93
C ASN A 74 -18.40 -8.11 -11.96
N HIS A 75 -19.60 -8.66 -12.12
CA HIS A 75 -19.86 -9.73 -13.08
C HIS A 75 -19.80 -9.28 -14.55
N PHE A 76 -19.71 -7.97 -14.86
CA PHE A 76 -19.49 -7.53 -16.25
C PHE A 76 -18.20 -8.08 -16.86
N TRP A 77 -17.19 -8.38 -16.03
CA TRP A 77 -15.93 -8.99 -16.49
C TRP A 77 -15.96 -10.53 -16.51
N SER A 78 -17.09 -11.16 -16.16
CA SER A 78 -17.23 -12.60 -16.35
C SER A 78 -17.29 -12.94 -17.85
N PRO A 79 -16.71 -14.08 -18.28
CA PRO A 79 -16.73 -14.48 -19.70
C PRO A 79 -18.15 -14.51 -20.29
N GLU A 80 -19.12 -14.99 -19.51
CA GLU A 80 -20.52 -15.09 -19.90
C GLU A 80 -21.17 -13.72 -20.16
N MET A 81 -20.82 -12.71 -19.37
CA MET A 81 -21.37 -11.36 -19.53
C MET A 81 -20.63 -10.57 -20.60
N LEU A 82 -19.30 -10.74 -20.72
CA LEU A 82 -18.52 -10.14 -21.81
C LEU A 82 -19.05 -10.58 -23.17
N ALA A 83 -19.42 -11.86 -23.34
CA ALA A 83 -20.01 -12.39 -24.56
C ALA A 83 -21.37 -11.74 -24.92
N ARG A 84 -22.05 -11.10 -23.96
CA ARG A 84 -23.32 -10.38 -24.16
C ARG A 84 -23.14 -8.90 -24.44
N VAL A 85 -21.94 -8.35 -24.23
CA VAL A 85 -21.65 -6.95 -24.53
C VAL A 85 -21.50 -6.79 -26.04
N HIS A 86 -22.25 -5.87 -26.63
CA HIS A 86 -22.11 -5.57 -28.04
C HIS A 86 -20.67 -5.08 -28.34
N PRO A 87 -20.01 -5.51 -29.44
CA PRO A 87 -18.61 -5.18 -29.70
C PRO A 87 -18.29 -3.69 -29.66
N ALA A 88 -19.19 -2.84 -30.17
CA ALA A 88 -19.05 -1.37 -30.12
C ALA A 88 -19.02 -0.77 -28.69
N PHE A 89 -19.45 -1.52 -27.68
CA PHE A 89 -19.44 -1.12 -26.27
C PHE A 89 -18.43 -1.89 -25.42
N ALA A 90 -17.71 -2.87 -25.97
CA ALA A 90 -16.64 -3.56 -25.24
C ALA A 90 -15.59 -2.58 -24.65
N PRO A 91 -15.16 -1.52 -25.37
CA PRO A 91 -14.22 -0.54 -24.81
C PRO A 91 -14.73 0.28 -23.62
N ALA A 92 -16.02 0.21 -23.30
CA ALA A 92 -16.58 0.85 -22.10
C ALA A 92 -16.07 0.19 -20.80
N LEU A 93 -15.62 -1.06 -20.89
CA LEU A 93 -15.10 -1.81 -19.75
C LEU A 93 -13.60 -1.59 -19.54
N ASP A 94 -12.90 -1.07 -20.55
CA ASP A 94 -11.46 -0.77 -20.48
C ASP A 94 -11.15 0.38 -19.52
N ILE A 95 -9.87 0.48 -19.15
CA ILE A 95 -9.37 1.57 -18.30
C ILE A 95 -9.67 2.94 -18.92
N HIS A 96 -10.22 3.86 -18.13
CA HIS A 96 -10.55 5.21 -18.60
C HIS A 96 -9.28 6.01 -18.93
N ASP A 97 -9.32 6.84 -19.98
CA ASP A 97 -8.10 7.47 -20.52
C ASP A 97 -7.45 8.43 -19.51
N SER A 98 -8.25 9.12 -18.70
CA SER A 98 -7.72 9.95 -17.61
C SER A 98 -7.01 9.14 -16.53
N GLU A 99 -7.49 7.93 -16.25
CA GLU A 99 -6.86 7.02 -15.28
C GLU A 99 -5.58 6.42 -15.87
N LYS A 100 -5.64 5.99 -17.13
CA LYS A 100 -4.47 5.52 -17.90
C LYS A 100 -3.36 6.57 -17.89
N ASN A 101 -3.66 7.81 -18.27
CA ASN A 101 -2.69 8.90 -18.31
C ASN A 101 -2.14 9.22 -16.91
N SER A 102 -2.99 9.20 -15.88
CA SER A 102 -2.57 9.39 -14.50
C SER A 102 -1.61 8.30 -14.01
N ILE A 103 -1.79 7.05 -14.44
CA ILE A 103 -0.91 5.93 -14.07
C ILE A 103 0.42 6.00 -14.80
N LEU A 104 0.39 6.40 -16.08
CA LEU A 104 1.58 6.55 -16.91
C LEU A 104 2.37 7.83 -16.62
N GLY A 105 1.85 8.73 -15.78
CA GLY A 105 2.48 10.03 -15.49
C GLY A 105 2.44 11.02 -16.66
N VAL A 106 1.61 10.75 -17.66
CA VAL A 106 1.41 11.63 -18.81
C VAL A 106 0.60 12.83 -18.35
N ARG A 107 1.24 14.00 -18.29
CA ARG A 107 0.54 15.26 -18.01
C ARG A 107 -0.44 15.51 -19.14
N ALA A 108 -1.68 15.85 -18.80
CA ALA A 108 -2.58 16.43 -19.77
C ALA A 108 -1.98 17.79 -20.16
N ASP A 109 -1.34 17.87 -21.34
CA ASP A 109 -0.95 19.15 -21.88
C ASP A 109 -2.19 20.05 -21.92
N GLY A 110 -2.01 21.30 -21.51
CA GLY A 110 -3.06 22.29 -21.21
C GLY A 110 -3.95 22.69 -22.38
N GLU A 111 -4.07 21.87 -23.42
CA GLU A 111 -5.17 21.89 -24.36
C GLU A 111 -6.33 21.07 -23.79
N ALA A 112 -6.94 21.61 -22.72
CA ALA A 112 -8.38 21.52 -22.59
C ALA A 112 -9.02 22.28 -23.76
N SER A 113 -8.79 21.81 -24.99
CA SER A 113 -9.61 22.21 -26.12
C SER A 113 -11.01 21.69 -25.83
N ASP A 114 -11.93 22.64 -25.80
CA ASP A 114 -13.37 22.45 -25.66
C ASP A 114 -13.87 21.13 -26.25
N SER A 115 -14.27 20.20 -25.37
CA SER A 115 -15.28 19.20 -25.73
C SER A 115 -16.50 19.34 -24.82
N LEU A 116 -17.02 20.57 -24.76
CA LEU A 116 -18.47 20.81 -24.70
C LEU A 116 -19.20 20.21 -25.93
N GLY A 117 -18.46 19.77 -26.95
CA GLY A 117 -18.93 18.89 -28.03
C GLY A 117 -19.29 17.49 -27.51
N SER A 118 -20.44 16.98 -27.93
CA SER A 118 -21.03 15.74 -27.44
C SER A 118 -20.04 14.57 -27.35
N LYS A 119 -19.63 14.19 -26.12
CA LYS A 119 -18.93 12.94 -25.87
C LYS A 119 -19.64 11.79 -26.56
N GLN A 120 -18.89 10.94 -27.26
CA GLN A 120 -19.47 9.80 -27.96
C GLN A 120 -20.21 8.91 -26.96
N PRO A 121 -21.25 8.16 -27.37
CA PRO A 121 -21.97 7.25 -26.48
C PRO A 121 -21.05 6.29 -25.71
N ILE A 122 -19.96 5.84 -26.35
CA ILE A 122 -18.94 4.97 -25.76
C ILE A 122 -18.16 5.66 -24.64
N ASP A 123 -17.69 6.89 -24.84
CA ASP A 123 -16.95 7.65 -23.81
C ASP A 123 -17.81 7.91 -22.58
N ARG A 124 -19.11 8.19 -22.80
CA ARG A 124 -20.09 8.34 -21.71
C ARG A 124 -20.31 7.02 -20.97
N ALA A 125 -20.30 5.89 -21.68
CA ALA A 125 -20.38 4.57 -21.05
C ALA A 125 -19.13 4.24 -20.23
N LYS A 126 -17.95 4.46 -20.79
CA LYS A 126 -16.66 4.29 -20.11
C LYS A 126 -16.56 5.16 -18.86
N SER A 127 -16.94 6.44 -18.97
CA SER A 127 -17.03 7.38 -17.84
C SER A 127 -17.98 6.86 -16.75
N PHE A 128 -19.19 6.42 -17.14
CA PHE A 128 -20.16 5.86 -16.21
C PHE A 128 -19.61 4.62 -15.48
N MET A 129 -19.04 3.67 -16.22
CA MET A 129 -18.45 2.46 -15.63
C MET A 129 -17.35 2.82 -14.63
N CYS A 130 -16.52 3.82 -14.94
CA CYS A 130 -15.50 4.30 -14.02
C CYS A 130 -16.10 4.90 -12.74
N THR A 131 -16.93 5.92 -12.88
CA THR A 131 -17.43 6.72 -11.75
C THR A 131 -18.40 5.94 -10.86
N PHE A 132 -19.23 5.06 -11.44
CA PHE A 132 -20.28 4.36 -10.70
C PHE A 132 -19.71 3.45 -9.60
N GLN A 133 -18.68 2.66 -9.92
CA GLN A 133 -18.03 1.80 -8.93
C GLN A 133 -17.38 2.63 -7.84
N ASP A 134 -16.63 3.67 -8.22
CA ASP A 134 -15.92 4.53 -7.28
C ASP A 134 -16.88 5.17 -6.27
N TYR A 135 -18.04 5.64 -6.71
CA TYR A 135 -19.03 6.25 -5.80
C TYR A 135 -19.68 5.22 -4.87
N CYS A 136 -20.01 4.04 -5.38
CA CYS A 136 -20.51 2.95 -4.55
C CYS A 136 -19.48 2.54 -3.48
N LEU A 137 -18.22 2.39 -3.85
CA LEU A 137 -17.13 2.05 -2.93
C LEU A 137 -16.86 3.18 -1.93
N GLN A 138 -16.92 4.45 -2.34
CA GLN A 138 -16.77 5.60 -1.44
C GLN A 138 -17.87 5.64 -0.38
N VAL A 139 -19.11 5.34 -0.77
CA VAL A 139 -20.24 5.24 0.16
C VAL A 139 -19.98 4.15 1.19
N LEU A 140 -19.69 2.93 0.75
CA LEU A 140 -19.49 1.79 1.66
C LEU A 140 -18.23 1.93 2.53
N GLY A 141 -17.12 2.40 1.95
CA GLY A 141 -15.84 2.53 2.65
C GLY A 141 -15.85 3.63 3.71
N ASN A 142 -16.52 4.75 3.44
CA ASN A 142 -16.54 5.91 4.35
C ASN A 142 -17.80 6.00 5.23
N ALA A 143 -18.79 5.12 5.02
CA ALA A 143 -19.99 5.07 5.86
C ALA A 143 -19.66 4.97 7.35
N GLY A 144 -18.65 4.18 7.72
CA GLY A 144 -18.23 4.04 9.12
C GLY A 144 -17.79 5.35 9.79
N GLN A 145 -17.20 6.29 9.05
CA GLN A 145 -16.80 7.60 9.60
C GLN A 145 -18.01 8.47 9.95
N SER A 146 -19.08 8.37 9.18
CA SER A 146 -20.26 9.24 9.31
C SER A 146 -21.37 8.61 10.16
N LEU A 147 -21.62 7.32 9.97
CA LEU A 147 -22.73 6.60 10.59
C LEU A 147 -22.33 5.91 11.91
N GLY A 148 -21.03 5.77 12.16
CA GLY A 148 -20.49 5.22 13.40
C GLY A 148 -20.73 3.71 13.58
N PRO A 149 -20.77 3.23 14.83
CA PRO A 149 -20.91 1.80 15.16
C PRO A 149 -22.19 1.15 14.61
N GLU A 150 -23.30 1.90 14.54
CA GLU A 150 -24.58 1.40 14.03
C GLU A 150 -24.47 0.85 12.60
N TYR A 151 -23.61 1.43 11.76
CA TYR A 151 -23.33 0.90 10.43
C TYR A 151 -22.75 -0.51 10.51
N TYR A 152 -21.70 -0.71 11.31
CA TYR A 152 -21.05 -2.01 11.49
C TYR A 152 -21.93 -3.04 12.19
N GLN A 153 -22.91 -2.60 12.98
CA GLN A 153 -23.89 -3.48 13.65
C GLN A 153 -25.05 -3.90 12.74
N THR A 154 -25.07 -3.45 11.48
CA THR A 154 -26.10 -3.85 10.52
C THR A 154 -26.14 -5.39 10.38
N PRO A 155 -27.30 -6.04 10.60
CA PRO A 155 -27.43 -7.48 10.48
C PRO A 155 -27.02 -7.99 9.09
N GLY A 156 -26.20 -9.03 9.04
CA GLY A 156 -25.74 -9.62 7.78
C GLY A 156 -24.80 -8.74 6.94
N LEU A 157 -24.23 -7.67 7.53
CA LEU A 157 -23.35 -6.75 6.80
C LEU A 157 -22.16 -7.46 6.16
N SER A 158 -21.47 -8.32 6.91
CA SER A 158 -20.30 -9.05 6.40
C SER A 158 -20.66 -9.89 5.17
N ASP A 159 -21.73 -10.67 5.26
CA ASP A 159 -22.16 -11.58 4.20
C ASP A 159 -22.60 -10.81 2.97
N MET A 160 -23.31 -9.70 3.17
CA MET A 160 -23.72 -8.79 2.11
C MET A 160 -22.51 -8.18 1.38
N LEU A 161 -21.48 -7.75 2.12
CA LEU A 161 -20.27 -7.17 1.52
C LEU A 161 -19.42 -8.22 0.81
N VAL A 162 -19.31 -9.43 1.36
CA VAL A 162 -18.61 -10.56 0.73
C VAL A 162 -19.31 -10.98 -0.56
N ASN A 163 -20.63 -11.16 -0.53
CA ASN A 163 -21.42 -11.55 -1.70
C ASN A 163 -21.73 -10.42 -2.67
N GLY A 164 -21.38 -9.18 -2.29
CA GLY A 164 -21.59 -7.95 -3.07
C GLY A 164 -20.29 -7.41 -3.64
N VAL A 165 -19.56 -6.69 -2.79
CA VAL A 165 -18.33 -5.97 -3.15
C VAL A 165 -17.22 -6.93 -3.58
N LEU A 166 -17.10 -8.07 -2.91
CA LEU A 166 -16.05 -9.07 -3.17
C LEU A 166 -16.51 -10.19 -4.09
N ALA A 167 -17.68 -10.04 -4.74
CA ALA A 167 -18.14 -11.04 -5.68
C ALA A 167 -17.33 -10.95 -6.99
N GLY A 168 -16.86 -12.09 -7.49
CA GLY A 168 -16.18 -12.18 -8.78
C GLY A 168 -14.83 -11.47 -8.85
N LEU A 169 -14.08 -11.38 -7.74
CA LEU A 169 -12.77 -10.72 -7.72
C LEU A 169 -11.78 -11.30 -8.73
N GLU A 170 -11.85 -12.60 -8.99
CA GLU A 170 -10.97 -13.32 -9.92
C GLU A 170 -11.09 -12.81 -11.36
N GLN A 171 -12.27 -12.36 -11.76
CA GLN A 171 -12.52 -11.86 -13.10
C GLN A 171 -12.18 -10.36 -13.25
N LEU A 172 -12.01 -9.64 -12.13
CA LEU A 172 -11.75 -8.21 -12.18
C LEU A 172 -10.34 -7.87 -12.66
N PRO A 173 -10.20 -6.88 -13.55
CA PRO A 173 -8.90 -6.32 -13.89
C PRO A 173 -8.36 -5.47 -12.75
N ASP A 174 -7.05 -5.24 -12.76
CA ASP A 174 -6.33 -4.61 -11.64
C ASP A 174 -6.82 -3.19 -11.36
N TYR A 175 -7.15 -2.41 -12.41
CA TYR A 175 -7.71 -1.06 -12.26
C TYR A 175 -9.09 -1.03 -11.56
N ARG A 176 -9.83 -2.14 -11.53
CA ARG A 176 -11.09 -2.28 -10.77
C ARG A 176 -10.91 -2.88 -9.38
N LEU A 177 -9.90 -3.73 -9.22
CA LEU A 177 -9.55 -4.32 -7.93
C LEU A 177 -8.92 -3.28 -6.98
N ARG A 178 -8.09 -2.39 -7.52
CA ARG A 178 -7.41 -1.32 -6.78
C ARG A 178 -8.36 -0.44 -5.94
N PRO A 179 -9.45 0.15 -6.50
CA PRO A 179 -10.44 0.87 -5.71
C PRO A 179 -11.09 0.06 -4.60
N ILE A 180 -11.32 -1.26 -4.79
CA ILE A 180 -11.88 -2.11 -3.74
C ILE A 180 -10.95 -2.15 -2.52
N LEU A 181 -9.64 -2.24 -2.73
CA LEU A 181 -8.66 -2.20 -1.64
C LEU A 181 -8.53 -0.80 -1.03
N ARG A 182 -8.31 0.21 -1.88
CA ARG A 182 -7.96 1.57 -1.46
C ARG A 182 -9.14 2.37 -0.91
N VAL A 183 -10.26 2.35 -1.60
CA VAL A 183 -11.42 3.23 -1.36
C VAL A 183 -12.46 2.57 -0.46
N PHE A 184 -12.55 1.25 -0.49
CA PHE A 184 -13.48 0.50 0.35
C PHE A 184 -12.78 -0.17 1.54
N LEU A 185 -11.95 -1.19 1.30
CA LEU A 185 -11.48 -2.09 2.36
C LEU A 185 -10.61 -1.38 3.39
N ARG A 186 -9.64 -0.58 2.95
CA ARG A 186 -8.77 0.18 3.86
C ARG A 186 -9.54 1.12 4.80
N PRO A 187 -10.36 2.07 4.33
CA PRO A 187 -11.12 2.93 5.24
C PRO A 187 -12.16 2.15 6.06
N PHE A 188 -12.76 1.10 5.51
CA PHE A 188 -13.71 0.25 6.24
C PHE A 188 -13.06 -0.40 7.48
N VAL A 189 -11.86 -0.98 7.33
CA VAL A 189 -11.05 -1.53 8.43
C VAL A 189 -10.68 -0.42 9.42
N GLN A 190 -10.19 0.70 8.90
CA GLN A 190 -9.73 1.83 9.72
C GLN A 190 -10.85 2.52 10.49
N ARG A 191 -12.10 2.47 10.06
CA ARG A 191 -13.21 3.12 10.78
C ARG A 191 -14.01 2.15 11.65
N CYS A 192 -13.74 0.84 11.57
CA CYS A 192 -14.42 -0.17 12.36
C CYS A 192 -13.98 -0.14 13.84
N PRO A 193 -14.93 -0.10 14.81
CA PRO A 193 -14.65 -0.27 16.24
C PRO A 193 -13.98 -1.62 16.53
N ALA A 194 -13.04 -1.65 17.47
CA ALA A 194 -12.21 -2.83 17.75
C ALA A 194 -13.05 -4.07 18.14
N GLU A 195 -14.17 -3.85 18.83
CA GLU A 195 -15.10 -4.89 19.28
C GLU A 195 -15.81 -5.59 18.12
N LEU A 196 -16.04 -4.88 17.01
CA LEU A 196 -16.78 -5.38 15.86
C LEU A 196 -15.86 -5.92 14.75
N GLN A 197 -14.57 -5.66 14.81
CA GLN A 197 -13.60 -6.11 13.80
C GLN A 197 -13.59 -7.64 13.59
N PRO A 198 -13.60 -8.50 14.65
CA PRO A 198 -13.65 -9.94 14.47
C PRO A 198 -14.92 -10.43 13.77
N THR A 199 -16.05 -9.78 13.99
CA THR A 199 -17.34 -10.19 13.43
C THR A 199 -17.57 -9.65 12.03
N VAL A 200 -17.14 -8.42 11.77
CA VAL A 200 -17.48 -7.73 10.52
C VAL A 200 -16.30 -7.69 9.55
N VAL A 201 -15.10 -7.38 10.02
CA VAL A 201 -13.92 -7.21 9.15
C VAL A 201 -13.28 -8.55 8.81
N LEU A 202 -13.10 -9.43 9.79
CA LEU A 202 -12.42 -10.73 9.59
C LEU A 202 -13.04 -11.57 8.45
N PRO A 203 -14.38 -11.68 8.31
CA PRO A 203 -14.98 -12.42 7.19
C PRO A 203 -14.64 -11.84 5.81
N LEU A 204 -14.43 -10.53 5.68
CA LEU A 204 -14.01 -9.91 4.42
C LEU A 204 -12.53 -10.21 4.11
N LEU A 205 -11.69 -10.29 5.15
CA LEU A 205 -10.25 -10.56 4.99
C LEU A 205 -9.98 -11.97 4.48
N LYS A 206 -10.77 -12.96 4.94
CA LYS A 206 -10.64 -14.38 4.59
C LYS A 206 -10.54 -14.65 3.08
N PRO A 207 -11.46 -14.17 2.23
CA PRO A 207 -11.35 -14.36 0.78
C PRO A 207 -10.33 -13.42 0.13
N VAL A 208 -10.25 -12.15 0.57
CA VAL A 208 -9.51 -11.12 -0.17
C VAL A 208 -7.99 -11.19 -0.01
N LEU A 209 -7.48 -11.43 1.21
CA LEU A 209 -6.03 -11.40 1.46
C LEU A 209 -5.30 -12.54 0.72
N PRO A 210 -5.75 -13.81 0.82
CA PRO A 210 -5.11 -14.90 0.09
C PRO A 210 -5.19 -14.71 -1.44
N PHE A 211 -6.35 -14.25 -1.94
CA PHE A 211 -6.54 -13.99 -3.37
C PHE A 211 -5.58 -12.93 -3.91
N VAL A 212 -5.51 -11.76 -3.26
CA VAL A 212 -4.65 -10.66 -3.72
C VAL A 212 -3.18 -11.06 -3.61
N PHE A 213 -2.78 -11.76 -2.55
CA PHE A 213 -1.44 -12.31 -2.42
C PHE A 213 -1.07 -13.22 -3.60
N GLN A 214 -1.90 -14.23 -3.90
CA GLN A 214 -1.64 -15.18 -4.97
C GLN A 214 -1.52 -14.48 -6.33
N LYS A 215 -2.44 -13.54 -6.61
CA LYS A 215 -2.44 -12.75 -7.85
C LYS A 215 -1.18 -11.91 -8.00
N LEU A 216 -0.81 -11.15 -6.97
CA LEU A 216 0.39 -10.31 -6.96
C LEU A 216 1.67 -11.15 -7.09
N ASN A 217 1.77 -12.22 -6.31
CA ASN A 217 2.96 -13.07 -6.33
C ASN A 217 3.15 -13.74 -7.70
N ALA A 218 2.07 -14.20 -8.33
CA ALA A 218 2.12 -14.75 -9.68
C ALA A 218 2.53 -13.70 -10.72
N LYS A 219 2.01 -12.46 -10.63
CA LYS A 219 2.40 -11.37 -11.54
C LYS A 219 3.85 -10.94 -11.36
N TRP A 220 4.31 -10.77 -10.13
CA TRP A 220 5.71 -10.43 -9.84
C TRP A 220 6.68 -11.52 -10.30
N GLU A 221 6.31 -12.80 -10.16
CA GLU A 221 7.13 -13.91 -10.69
C GLU A 221 7.21 -13.89 -12.22
N LYS A 222 6.10 -13.58 -12.91
CA LYS A 222 6.10 -13.38 -14.37
C LYS A 222 7.01 -12.23 -14.78
N PHE A 223 6.92 -11.07 -14.11
CA PHE A 223 7.82 -9.94 -14.36
C PHE A 223 9.29 -10.32 -14.12
N ARG A 224 9.58 -11.03 -13.02
CA ARG A 224 10.93 -11.48 -12.69
C ARG A 224 11.51 -12.38 -13.79
N LEU A 225 10.74 -13.37 -14.26
CA LEU A 225 11.17 -14.26 -15.34
C LEU A 225 11.36 -13.52 -16.67
N LYS A 226 10.47 -12.57 -16.97
CA LYS A 226 10.53 -11.75 -18.19
C LYS A 226 11.78 -10.87 -18.23
N TYR A 227 12.04 -10.11 -17.16
CA TYR A 227 13.20 -9.21 -17.09
C TYR A 227 14.53 -9.95 -16.87
N ALA A 228 14.53 -11.15 -16.29
CA ALA A 228 15.76 -11.91 -16.05
C ALA A 228 16.27 -12.66 -17.29
N ASN A 229 15.37 -13.15 -18.14
CA ASN A 229 15.77 -14.09 -19.18
C ASN A 229 16.14 -13.44 -20.52
N CYS A 230 15.78 -12.17 -20.80
CA CYS A 230 15.98 -11.54 -22.13
C CYS A 230 15.58 -12.44 -23.32
N VAL A 231 14.70 -13.42 -23.10
CA VAL A 231 14.20 -14.31 -24.14
C VAL A 231 12.99 -13.62 -24.75
N ASP A 232 12.88 -13.65 -26.07
CA ASP A 232 11.74 -13.20 -26.87
C ASP A 232 10.42 -13.65 -26.23
N TYR A 233 9.88 -12.81 -25.35
CA TYR A 233 8.50 -12.92 -24.92
C TYR A 233 7.69 -12.39 -26.10
N GLU A 234 7.32 -13.30 -27.01
CA GLU A 234 6.29 -13.09 -28.04
C GLU A 234 4.92 -12.87 -27.38
N THR A 235 4.82 -11.82 -26.59
CA THR A 235 3.54 -11.29 -26.14
C THR A 235 3.17 -10.20 -27.13
N GLU A 236 2.05 -10.36 -27.82
CA GLU A 236 1.43 -9.37 -28.73
C GLU A 236 1.00 -8.06 -28.01
N MET A 237 1.64 -7.71 -26.89
CA MET A 237 1.35 -6.50 -26.14
C MET A 237 2.26 -5.37 -26.62
N THR A 238 1.68 -4.18 -26.78
CA THR A 238 2.46 -2.97 -27.06
C THR A 238 3.29 -2.58 -25.84
N GLU A 239 4.40 -1.85 -26.06
CA GLU A 239 5.24 -1.33 -24.97
C GLU A 239 4.43 -0.51 -23.95
N GLU A 240 3.48 0.29 -24.43
CA GLU A 240 2.59 1.07 -23.57
C GLU A 240 1.71 0.17 -22.68
N GLN A 241 1.17 -0.92 -23.22
CA GLN A 241 0.31 -1.83 -22.48
C GLN A 241 1.11 -2.64 -21.45
N GLU A 242 2.35 -3.00 -21.77
CA GLU A 242 3.27 -3.61 -20.81
C GLU A 242 3.60 -2.65 -19.66
N LEU A 243 3.96 -1.41 -19.97
CA LEU A 243 4.28 -0.40 -18.95
C LEU A 243 3.07 -0.13 -18.06
N LEU A 244 1.86 -0.05 -18.66
CA LEU A 244 0.62 0.10 -17.92
C LEU A 244 0.36 -1.07 -16.96
N ASP A 245 0.58 -2.33 -17.40
CA ASP A 245 0.37 -3.50 -16.55
C ASP A 245 1.37 -3.58 -15.38
N ASP A 246 2.64 -3.23 -15.62
CA ASP A 246 3.66 -3.11 -14.56
C ASP A 246 3.28 -2.03 -13.54
N GLN A 247 2.90 -0.82 -14.00
CA GLN A 247 2.49 0.26 -13.09
C GLN A 247 1.22 -0.09 -12.30
N LEU A 248 0.23 -0.73 -12.92
CA LEU A 248 -0.97 -1.21 -12.23
C LEU A 248 -0.62 -2.24 -11.15
N ASN A 249 0.28 -3.19 -11.45
CA ASN A 249 0.72 -4.20 -10.49
C ASN A 249 1.46 -3.58 -9.30
N ARG A 250 2.31 -2.57 -9.53
CA ARG A 250 2.99 -1.80 -8.47
C ARG A 250 2.00 -1.07 -7.58
N LEU A 251 1.04 -0.35 -8.17
CA LEU A 251 0.01 0.37 -7.43
C LEU A 251 -0.86 -0.58 -6.60
N LEU A 252 -1.29 -1.71 -7.19
CA LEU A 252 -2.05 -2.73 -6.50
C LEU A 252 -1.25 -3.33 -5.33
N SER A 253 0.06 -3.59 -5.52
CA SER A 253 0.95 -4.08 -4.47
C SER A 253 1.03 -3.12 -3.28
N ARG A 254 1.20 -1.83 -3.54
CA ARG A 254 1.28 -0.78 -2.51
C ARG A 254 -0.04 -0.64 -1.75
N GLU A 255 -1.16 -0.62 -2.47
CA GLU A 255 -2.49 -0.50 -1.88
C GLU A 255 -2.86 -1.73 -1.04
N TYR A 256 -2.45 -2.93 -1.47
CA TYR A 256 -2.61 -4.15 -0.69
C TYR A 256 -1.80 -4.12 0.62
N LEU A 257 -0.54 -3.67 0.57
CA LEU A 257 0.28 -3.50 1.77
C LEU A 257 -0.29 -2.43 2.71
N ASP A 258 -0.93 -1.39 2.19
CA ASP A 258 -1.63 -0.40 3.02
C ASP A 258 -2.87 -0.98 3.73
N VAL A 259 -3.59 -1.93 3.09
CA VAL A 259 -4.65 -2.70 3.75
C VAL A 259 -4.05 -3.58 4.85
N LEU A 260 -2.97 -4.31 4.58
CA LEU A 260 -2.30 -5.12 5.60
C LEU A 260 -1.83 -4.27 6.78
N ALA A 261 -1.29 -3.08 6.52
CA ALA A 261 -0.91 -2.14 7.58
C ALA A 261 -2.11 -1.69 8.42
N ALA A 262 -3.24 -1.38 7.78
CA ALA A 262 -4.47 -1.00 8.48
C ALA A 262 -5.06 -2.13 9.34
N VAL A 263 -4.87 -3.38 8.93
CA VAL A 263 -5.32 -4.57 9.65
C VAL A 263 -4.38 -4.91 10.82
N LEU A 264 -3.07 -4.89 10.57
CA LEU A 264 -2.08 -5.46 11.49
C LEU A 264 -1.58 -4.48 12.53
N LEU A 265 -1.42 -3.20 12.19
CA LEU A 265 -0.74 -2.25 13.06
C LEU A 265 -1.72 -1.46 13.93
N THR A 266 -1.29 -1.10 15.14
CA THR A 266 -2.02 -0.17 15.98
C THR A 266 -2.11 1.20 15.29
N LYS A 267 -3.30 1.79 15.23
CA LYS A 267 -3.49 3.14 14.69
C LYS A 267 -2.57 4.11 15.41
N ARG A 268 -1.60 4.69 14.70
CA ARG A 268 -0.96 5.92 15.16
C ARG A 268 -2.05 6.99 15.15
N GLY A 269 -2.33 7.58 16.30
CA GLY A 269 -3.18 8.77 16.34
C GLY A 269 -2.51 9.85 15.48
N GLN A 270 -3.03 10.10 14.29
CA GLN A 270 -2.81 11.36 13.59
C GLN A 270 -4.13 12.12 13.57
N PRO A 271 -4.12 13.44 13.87
CA PRO A 271 -5.27 14.29 13.61
C PRO A 271 -5.51 14.35 12.10
N ASP A 272 -6.78 14.43 11.70
CA ASP A 272 -7.21 14.60 10.30
C ASP A 272 -6.40 15.72 9.63
N ALA A 273 -5.50 15.36 8.72
CA ALA A 273 -4.90 16.26 7.75
C ALA A 273 -5.02 15.60 6.38
N SER A 274 -6.01 16.09 5.62
CA SER A 274 -6.06 16.18 4.16
C SER A 274 -5.03 15.36 3.37
N LEU A 275 -5.55 14.38 2.64
CA LEU A 275 -4.96 13.85 1.42
C LEU A 275 -4.74 15.02 0.45
N ASP A 276 -3.48 15.41 0.23
CA ASP A 276 -2.91 15.88 -1.04
C ASP A 276 -1.60 16.64 -0.76
N SER A 277 -0.47 15.98 -1.05
CA SER A 277 0.84 16.57 -1.35
C SER A 277 1.91 15.49 -1.20
N MET A 278 2.20 14.78 -2.30
CA MET A 278 3.53 14.22 -2.50
C MET A 278 4.43 15.39 -2.90
N ASN A 279 5.10 16.00 -1.93
CA ASN A 279 6.25 16.84 -2.20
C ASN A 279 7.50 16.03 -1.85
N GLU A 280 8.35 15.81 -2.84
CA GLU A 280 9.55 14.94 -2.75
C GLU A 280 10.71 15.56 -1.96
N ASP A 281 10.56 16.73 -1.34
CA ASP A 281 11.63 17.40 -0.60
C ASP A 281 11.35 17.49 0.91
N GLN A 282 11.40 16.34 1.61
CA GLN A 282 11.65 16.35 3.05
C GLN A 282 12.95 15.63 3.38
N GLU A 283 14.04 16.39 3.27
CA GLU A 283 15.29 16.10 3.95
C GLU A 283 15.06 16.01 5.47
N GLY A 284 15.46 14.89 6.06
CA GLY A 284 16.19 14.92 7.33
C GLY A 284 15.44 15.20 8.64
N LYS A 285 14.12 14.98 8.75
CA LYS A 285 13.51 14.87 10.09
C LYS A 285 13.63 13.44 10.63
N GLN A 286 14.45 13.28 11.68
CA GLN A 286 14.54 12.07 12.48
C GLN A 286 13.13 11.54 12.78
N VAL A 287 12.84 10.35 12.27
CA VAL A 287 11.63 9.60 12.61
C VAL A 287 11.78 9.19 14.07
N ASP A 288 11.08 9.88 14.97
CA ASP A 288 10.91 9.43 16.34
C ASP A 288 10.30 8.02 16.31
N SER A 289 11.14 7.05 16.67
CA SER A 289 10.91 5.61 16.65
C SER A 289 10.00 5.20 17.82
N SER A 290 8.73 5.64 17.81
CA SER A 290 7.68 4.83 18.41
C SER A 290 7.46 3.63 17.49
N ALA A 291 8.17 2.54 17.75
CA ALA A 291 8.10 1.31 16.97
C ALA A 291 6.63 0.89 16.80
N ALA A 292 6.19 0.71 15.56
CA ALA A 292 4.85 0.19 15.30
C ALA A 292 4.71 -1.19 15.97
N THR A 293 3.57 -1.47 16.58
CA THR A 293 3.27 -2.75 17.23
C THR A 293 2.06 -3.39 16.56
N ILE A 294 2.00 -4.72 16.60
CA ILE A 294 0.84 -5.47 16.14
C ILE A 294 -0.36 -5.15 17.05
N SER A 295 -1.49 -4.79 16.45
CA SER A 295 -2.73 -4.51 17.17
C SER A 295 -3.36 -5.80 17.70
N ALA A 296 -4.28 -5.69 18.67
CA ALA A 296 -5.03 -6.85 19.16
C ALA A 296 -5.78 -7.58 18.04
N PHE A 297 -6.35 -6.83 17.09
CA PHE A 297 -7.00 -7.41 15.91
C PHE A 297 -6.01 -8.05 14.94
N GLY A 298 -4.85 -7.41 14.72
CA GLY A 298 -3.76 -8.00 13.94
C GLY A 298 -3.29 -9.35 14.50
N ALA A 299 -3.18 -9.45 15.83
CA ALA A 299 -2.89 -10.72 16.50
C ALA A 299 -4.00 -11.76 16.31
N THR A 300 -5.27 -11.36 16.34
CA THR A 300 -6.41 -12.24 16.02
C THR A 300 -6.38 -12.75 14.58
N VAL A 301 -6.04 -11.88 13.62
CA VAL A 301 -5.88 -12.25 12.21
C VAL A 301 -4.76 -13.29 12.05
N LEU A 302 -3.62 -13.09 12.72
CA LEU A 302 -2.48 -14.03 12.66
C LEU A 302 -2.74 -15.36 13.40
N LYS A 303 -3.66 -15.38 14.37
CA LYS A 303 -4.14 -16.63 15.00
C LYS A 303 -5.18 -17.36 14.15
N THR A 304 -5.70 -16.73 13.11
CA THR A 304 -6.66 -17.36 12.19
C THR A 304 -5.89 -18.21 11.18
N GLU A 305 -6.13 -19.52 11.18
CA GLU A 305 -5.38 -20.52 10.39
C GLU A 305 -5.33 -20.19 8.90
N GLU A 306 -6.47 -19.79 8.32
CA GLU A 306 -6.61 -19.44 6.90
C GLU A 306 -5.83 -18.17 6.51
N LEU A 307 -5.45 -17.30 7.47
CA LEU A 307 -4.89 -15.97 7.20
C LEU A 307 -3.42 -15.82 7.57
N CYS A 308 -2.93 -16.58 8.56
CA CYS A 308 -1.56 -16.44 9.05
C CYS A 308 -0.52 -16.57 7.93
N SER A 309 -0.55 -17.69 7.20
CA SER A 309 0.39 -17.95 6.11
C SER A 309 0.27 -16.91 4.98
N PRO A 310 -0.92 -16.64 4.40
CA PRO A 310 -1.07 -15.61 3.37
C PRO A 310 -0.56 -14.23 3.79
N VAL A 311 -0.80 -13.80 5.04
CA VAL A 311 -0.34 -12.51 5.55
C VAL A 311 1.19 -12.47 5.68
N VAL A 312 1.79 -13.49 6.30
CA VAL A 312 3.25 -13.57 6.46
C VAL A 312 3.92 -13.62 5.09
N MET A 313 3.42 -14.47 4.20
CA MET A 313 3.94 -14.60 2.84
C MET A 313 3.78 -13.29 2.06
N SER A 314 2.66 -12.58 2.21
CA SER A 314 2.47 -11.26 1.58
C SER A 314 3.54 -10.27 1.99
N VAL A 315 3.78 -10.13 3.30
CA VAL A 315 4.76 -9.18 3.83
C VAL A 315 6.18 -9.55 3.41
N PHE A 316 6.58 -10.81 3.55
CA PHE A 316 7.95 -11.21 3.26
C PHE A 316 8.27 -11.31 1.76
N ASN A 317 7.31 -11.72 0.91
CA ASN A 317 7.55 -11.69 -0.55
C ASN A 317 7.61 -10.27 -1.11
N ALA A 318 6.83 -9.35 -0.53
CA ALA A 318 6.89 -7.94 -0.92
C ALA A 318 8.25 -7.27 -0.68
N LEU A 319 9.12 -7.86 0.15
CA LEU A 319 10.49 -7.37 0.35
C LEU A 319 11.34 -7.47 -0.91
N HIS A 320 11.05 -8.43 -1.79
CA HIS A 320 11.84 -8.72 -3.00
C HIS A 320 11.08 -8.50 -4.31
N TRP A 321 9.83 -8.02 -4.24
CA TRP A 321 9.17 -7.43 -5.41
C TRP A 321 9.98 -6.23 -5.89
N SER A 322 10.19 -6.11 -7.20
CA SER A 322 11.05 -5.07 -7.81
C SER A 322 10.43 -3.66 -7.75
N ASP A 323 9.84 -3.28 -6.61
CA ASP A 323 9.25 -1.98 -6.29
C ASP A 323 9.71 -1.51 -4.91
N THR A 324 10.55 -0.48 -4.88
CA THR A 324 11.14 0.06 -3.64
C THR A 324 10.10 0.56 -2.65
N ALA A 325 9.00 1.14 -3.13
CA ALA A 325 7.94 1.66 -2.27
C ALA A 325 7.11 0.53 -1.63
N ALA A 326 6.82 -0.54 -2.37
CA ALA A 326 6.19 -1.74 -1.81
C ALA A 326 7.12 -2.40 -0.78
N SER A 327 8.41 -2.59 -1.10
CA SER A 327 9.38 -3.17 -0.17
C SER A 327 9.52 -2.32 1.11
N PHE A 328 9.55 -1.00 0.99
CA PHE A 328 9.55 -0.11 2.16
C PHE A 328 8.29 -0.29 3.04
N LYS A 329 7.09 -0.36 2.44
CA LYS A 329 5.84 -0.64 3.19
C LYS A 329 5.88 -2.02 3.87
N ALA A 330 6.39 -3.03 3.18
CA ALA A 330 6.56 -4.37 3.72
C ALA A 330 7.56 -4.40 4.90
N LEU A 331 8.64 -3.63 4.82
CA LEU A 331 9.61 -3.47 5.92
C LEU A 331 8.99 -2.86 7.18
N GLN A 332 8.02 -1.96 7.05
CA GLN A 332 7.29 -1.41 8.21
C GLN A 332 6.42 -2.47 8.91
N LEU A 333 6.02 -3.52 8.19
CA LEU A 333 5.19 -4.62 8.71
C LEU A 333 6.02 -5.79 9.21
N SER A 334 7.18 -6.05 8.60
CA SER A 334 7.97 -7.25 8.83
C SER A 334 8.58 -7.32 10.23
N MET A 335 9.10 -6.22 10.78
CA MET A 335 9.72 -6.21 12.10
C MET A 335 8.71 -6.47 13.24
N PRO A 336 7.55 -5.79 13.31
CA PRO A 336 6.51 -6.12 14.30
C PRO A 336 5.98 -7.55 14.14
N LEU A 337 5.81 -8.00 12.90
CA LEU A 337 5.36 -9.35 12.59
C LEU A 337 6.36 -10.41 13.04
N LEU A 338 7.66 -10.20 12.78
CA LEU A 338 8.74 -11.07 13.21
C LEU A 338 8.73 -11.27 14.73
N LYS A 339 8.65 -10.18 15.50
CA LYS A 339 8.61 -10.24 16.97
C LYS A 339 7.44 -11.10 17.46
N LEU A 340 6.23 -10.81 16.97
CA LEU A 340 5.04 -11.56 17.36
C LEU A 340 5.13 -13.05 16.97
N MET A 341 5.67 -13.35 15.78
CA MET A 341 5.82 -14.73 15.31
C MET A 341 6.75 -15.57 16.17
N PHE A 342 7.85 -15.00 16.67
CA PHE A 342 8.76 -15.70 17.59
C PHE A 342 8.21 -15.74 19.01
N GLU A 343 7.57 -14.67 19.50
CA GLU A 343 6.94 -14.63 20.83
C GLU A 343 5.81 -15.67 20.97
N HIS A 344 5.02 -15.88 19.92
CA HIS A 344 3.91 -16.84 19.93
C HIS A 344 4.23 -18.20 19.30
N GLY A 345 5.47 -18.45 18.87
CA GLY A 345 5.88 -19.73 18.28
C GLY A 345 5.16 -20.07 16.97
N PHE A 346 4.88 -19.07 16.13
CA PHE A 346 4.34 -19.28 14.78
C PHE A 346 5.37 -19.85 13.81
N VAL A 347 6.66 -19.56 14.02
CA VAL A 347 7.76 -20.24 13.30
C VAL A 347 8.05 -21.55 14.01
N ARG A 348 7.65 -22.67 13.40
CA ARG A 348 7.71 -24.00 14.04
C ARG A 348 8.84 -24.88 13.51
N ASP A 349 9.35 -24.58 12.32
CA ASP A 349 10.33 -25.41 11.62
C ASP A 349 11.44 -24.56 10.99
N GLU A 350 12.58 -25.21 10.75
CA GLU A 350 13.75 -24.59 10.14
C GLU A 350 13.47 -24.12 8.70
N GLY A 351 12.65 -24.86 7.94
CA GLY A 351 12.30 -24.51 6.56
C GLY A 351 11.59 -23.16 6.48
N SER A 352 10.63 -22.92 7.38
CA SER A 352 9.94 -21.63 7.53
C SER A 352 10.92 -20.51 7.90
N ALA A 353 11.82 -20.72 8.87
CA ALA A 353 12.81 -19.73 9.26
C ALA A 353 13.79 -19.40 8.11
N ALA A 354 14.28 -20.42 7.41
CA ALA A 354 15.15 -20.29 6.24
C ALA A 354 14.45 -19.57 5.09
N TYR A 355 13.17 -19.85 4.86
CA TYR A 355 12.36 -19.16 3.85
C TYR A 355 12.26 -17.66 4.13
N LEU A 356 11.92 -17.27 5.37
CA LEU A 356 11.82 -15.86 5.74
C LEU A 356 13.18 -15.15 5.59
N LEU A 357 14.28 -15.80 6.01
CA LEU A 357 15.63 -15.26 5.80
C LEU A 357 15.93 -15.09 4.31
N ARG A 358 15.60 -16.09 3.48
CA ARG A 358 15.78 -16.04 2.03
C ARG A 358 15.02 -14.88 1.40
N CYS A 359 13.79 -14.60 1.81
CA CYS A 359 13.03 -13.43 1.33
C CYS A 359 13.78 -12.12 1.61
N VAL A 360 14.39 -11.97 2.80
CA VAL A 360 15.19 -10.78 3.15
C VAL A 360 16.46 -10.70 2.30
N LEU A 361 17.17 -11.83 2.12
CA LEU A 361 18.39 -11.88 1.29
C LEU A 361 18.09 -11.60 -0.18
N MET A 362 16.97 -12.11 -0.71
CA MET A 362 16.50 -11.78 -2.06
C MET A 362 16.14 -10.29 -2.17
N GLY A 363 15.51 -9.70 -1.14
CA GLY A 363 15.26 -8.25 -1.10
C GLY A 363 16.56 -7.44 -1.16
N LEU A 364 17.61 -7.87 -0.46
CA LEU A 364 18.94 -7.24 -0.54
C LEU A 364 19.57 -7.40 -1.92
N GLN A 365 19.32 -8.51 -2.59
CA GLN A 365 19.82 -8.75 -3.94
C GLN A 365 19.13 -7.86 -4.98
N VAL A 366 17.81 -7.73 -4.90
CA VAL A 366 17.00 -6.98 -5.88
C VAL A 366 17.04 -5.48 -5.62
N LEU A 367 16.95 -5.05 -4.35
CA LEU A 367 16.74 -3.64 -3.97
C LEU A 367 17.87 -3.07 -3.11
N GLY A 368 18.96 -3.82 -2.91
CA GLY A 368 20.08 -3.42 -2.06
C GLY A 368 20.87 -2.21 -2.56
N GLU A 369 20.62 -1.75 -3.79
CA GLU A 369 21.22 -0.52 -4.32
C GLU A 369 20.66 0.75 -3.64
N HIS A 370 19.47 0.66 -3.04
CA HIS A 370 18.82 1.77 -2.36
C HIS A 370 19.18 1.77 -0.88
N ASP A 371 19.89 2.81 -0.42
CA ASP A 371 20.47 2.90 0.93
C ASP A 371 19.45 2.67 2.06
N ILE A 372 18.24 3.24 1.93
CA ILE A 372 17.17 3.08 2.94
C ILE A 372 16.72 1.62 3.01
N ASN A 373 16.39 1.01 1.87
CA ASN A 373 15.95 -0.39 1.82
C ASN A 373 17.06 -1.32 2.30
N GLN A 374 18.30 -1.12 1.84
CA GLN A 374 19.45 -1.90 2.27
C GLN A 374 19.62 -1.84 3.80
N THR A 375 19.58 -0.65 4.40
CA THR A 375 19.74 -0.47 5.85
C THR A 375 18.66 -1.20 6.64
N LEU A 376 17.41 -1.10 6.20
CA LEU A 376 16.27 -1.74 6.84
C LEU A 376 16.30 -3.27 6.66
N LEU A 377 16.63 -3.77 5.47
CA LEU A 377 16.75 -5.20 5.18
C LEU A 377 17.92 -5.85 5.95
N VAL A 378 19.08 -5.18 6.03
CA VAL A 378 20.20 -5.63 6.89
C VAL A 378 19.75 -5.73 8.34
N SER A 379 19.01 -4.74 8.82
CA SER A 379 18.48 -4.74 10.20
C SER A 379 17.49 -5.87 10.43
N LEU A 380 16.58 -6.13 9.48
CA LEU A 380 15.60 -7.20 9.56
C LEU A 380 16.26 -8.58 9.49
N GLY A 381 17.21 -8.78 8.57
CA GLY A 381 17.93 -10.04 8.39
C GLY A 381 18.73 -10.43 9.63
N LEU A 382 19.40 -9.44 10.25
CA LEU A 382 20.09 -9.64 11.52
C LEU A 382 19.12 -10.03 12.65
N ALA A 383 18.02 -9.31 12.81
CA ALA A 383 17.02 -9.58 13.86
C ALA A 383 16.38 -10.97 13.68
N LEU A 384 16.09 -11.36 12.44
CA LEU A 384 15.56 -12.67 12.10
C LEU A 384 16.57 -13.76 12.43
N TYR A 385 17.82 -13.60 11.99
CA TYR A 385 18.87 -14.57 12.28
C TYR A 385 19.10 -14.73 13.80
N GLN A 386 19.17 -13.63 14.56
CA GLN A 386 19.31 -13.66 16.02
C GLN A 386 18.14 -14.38 16.72
N SER A 387 16.91 -14.21 16.23
CA SER A 387 15.72 -14.82 16.83
C SER A 387 15.60 -16.30 16.46
N ALA A 388 15.93 -16.65 15.22
CA ALA A 388 15.75 -17.98 14.67
C ALA A 388 16.92 -18.93 14.99
N ARG A 389 18.16 -18.44 14.96
CA ARG A 389 19.37 -19.26 15.10
C ARG A 389 19.46 -20.09 16.39
N PRO A 390 19.01 -19.59 17.56
CA PRO A 390 18.98 -20.40 18.79
C PRO A 390 17.97 -21.55 18.73
N LEU A 391 16.89 -21.40 17.96
CA LEU A 391 15.83 -22.39 17.81
C LEU A 391 16.12 -23.39 16.68
N PHE A 392 16.79 -22.91 15.61
CA PHE A 392 17.04 -23.67 14.39
C PHE A 392 18.53 -23.56 13.99
N PRO A 393 19.41 -24.44 14.52
CA PRO A 393 20.84 -24.37 14.26
C PRO A 393 21.23 -24.54 12.79
N GLY A 394 20.44 -25.28 12.00
CA GLY A 394 20.72 -25.49 10.58
C GLY A 394 20.52 -24.25 9.71
N LEU A 395 19.98 -23.14 10.24
CA LEU A 395 19.83 -21.86 9.53
C LEU A 395 21.16 -21.33 8.96
N CYS A 396 22.29 -21.72 9.53
CA CYS A 396 23.63 -21.41 9.01
C CYS A 396 23.84 -21.87 7.58
N THR A 397 23.22 -23.00 7.18
CA THR A 397 23.30 -23.52 5.82
C THR A 397 22.75 -22.52 4.80
N THR A 398 21.75 -21.72 5.18
CA THR A 398 21.18 -20.67 4.33
C THR A 398 22.17 -19.53 4.11
N LEU A 399 22.93 -19.13 5.13
CA LEU A 399 23.98 -18.12 5.00
C LEU A 399 25.21 -18.64 4.25
N LEU A 400 25.55 -19.93 4.38
CA LEU A 400 26.65 -20.55 3.63
C LEU A 400 26.38 -20.68 2.13
N GLN A 401 25.12 -20.56 1.70
CA GLN A 401 24.77 -20.47 0.27
C GLN A 401 25.14 -19.10 -0.35
N ILE A 402 25.49 -18.10 0.46
CA ILE A 402 25.92 -16.79 -0.03
C ILE A 402 27.31 -16.92 -0.66
N PRO A 403 27.51 -16.45 -1.91
CA PRO A 403 28.82 -16.46 -2.56
C PRO A 403 29.87 -15.76 -1.70
N GLY A 404 30.98 -16.44 -1.39
CA GLY A 404 32.07 -15.88 -0.58
C GLY A 404 31.87 -15.93 0.94
N CYS A 405 30.77 -16.51 1.43
CA CYS A 405 30.58 -16.82 2.85
C CYS A 405 31.27 -18.16 3.18
N THR A 406 32.36 -18.13 3.96
CA THR A 406 33.06 -19.36 4.40
C THR A 406 32.60 -19.79 5.79
N PRO A 407 32.75 -21.08 6.16
CA PRO A 407 32.45 -21.56 7.51
C PRO A 407 33.18 -20.77 8.60
N GLU A 408 34.44 -20.39 8.38
CA GLU A 408 35.25 -19.62 9.32
C GLU A 408 34.74 -18.18 9.47
N ALA A 409 34.31 -17.55 8.36
CA ALA A 409 33.72 -16.22 8.39
C ALA A 409 32.38 -16.21 9.15
N LEU A 410 31.58 -17.28 8.99
CA LEU A 410 30.33 -17.45 9.70
C LEU A 410 30.55 -17.72 11.20
N GLU A 411 31.52 -18.57 11.55
CA GLU A 411 31.90 -18.83 12.95
C GLU A 411 32.42 -17.56 13.63
N ALA A 412 33.24 -16.77 12.95
CA ALA A 412 33.70 -15.48 13.44
C ALA A 412 32.54 -14.49 13.65
N PHE A 413 31.55 -14.49 12.77
CA PHE A 413 30.32 -13.70 12.94
C PHE A 413 29.52 -14.15 14.15
N GLU A 414 29.27 -15.45 14.32
CA GLU A 414 28.51 -15.99 15.44
C GLU A 414 29.20 -15.73 16.79
N THR A 415 30.51 -15.90 16.85
CA THR A 415 31.33 -15.63 18.05
C THR A 415 31.28 -14.16 18.42
N GLN A 416 31.26 -13.25 17.45
CA GLN A 416 31.06 -11.82 17.70
C GLN A 416 29.62 -11.51 18.11
N LEU A 417 28.63 -12.23 17.59
CA LEU A 417 27.23 -12.01 17.93
C LEU A 417 26.92 -12.43 19.38
N HIS A 418 27.55 -13.51 19.84
CA HIS A 418 27.44 -14.09 21.18
C HIS A 418 28.85 -14.33 21.76
N PRO A 419 29.52 -13.29 22.27
CA PRO A 419 30.86 -13.45 22.82
C PRO A 419 30.84 -14.44 24.01
N PRO A 420 31.76 -15.41 24.07
CA PRO A 420 31.83 -16.34 25.20
C PRO A 420 32.23 -15.62 26.51
N GLY A 421 31.49 -15.87 27.60
CA GLY A 421 31.74 -15.32 28.95
C GLY A 421 31.01 -13.99 29.26
N ASP A 422 31.52 -13.21 30.24
CA ASP A 422 31.01 -11.88 30.63
C ASP A 422 31.37 -10.76 29.61
N GLY A 423 31.56 -11.13 28.34
CA GLY A 423 31.87 -10.18 27.28
C GLY A 423 30.73 -9.18 27.08
N LYS A 424 31.05 -7.88 27.07
CA LYS A 424 30.05 -6.83 26.76
C LYS A 424 29.43 -7.09 25.39
N ALA A 425 28.10 -7.14 25.34
CA ALA A 425 27.37 -7.25 24.08
C ALA A 425 27.77 -6.13 23.11
N LEU A 426 28.03 -6.50 21.84
CA LEU A 426 28.37 -5.53 20.81
C LEU A 426 27.22 -4.55 20.59
N PRO A 427 27.52 -3.24 20.38
CA PRO A 427 26.52 -2.26 19.98
C PRO A 427 25.80 -2.72 18.70
N GLU A 428 24.50 -2.45 18.64
CA GLU A 428 23.63 -2.89 17.54
C GLU A 428 24.13 -2.42 16.17
N LYS A 429 24.69 -1.20 16.11
CA LYS A 429 25.33 -0.66 14.90
C LYS A 429 26.48 -1.55 14.42
N LYS A 430 27.34 -2.03 15.32
CA LYS A 430 28.47 -2.90 14.97
C LYS A 430 27.99 -4.28 14.50
N LYS A 431 26.97 -4.85 15.16
CA LYS A 431 26.37 -6.13 14.72
C LYS A 431 25.85 -6.04 13.28
N LYS A 432 25.18 -4.95 12.93
CA LYS A 432 24.70 -4.68 11.56
C LYS A 432 25.85 -4.56 10.56
N GLU A 433 26.94 -3.88 10.91
CA GLU A 433 28.12 -3.76 10.04
C GLU A 433 28.78 -5.11 9.75
N ILE A 434 28.91 -5.97 10.77
CA ILE A 434 29.50 -7.30 10.60
C ILE A 434 28.58 -8.18 9.74
N PHE A 435 27.28 -8.18 10.01
CA PHE A 435 26.30 -8.92 9.20
C PHE A 435 26.28 -8.42 7.74
N LYS A 436 26.32 -7.09 7.54
CA LYS A 436 26.41 -6.49 6.20
C LYS A 436 27.66 -6.95 5.45
N ARG A 437 28.80 -7.09 6.14
CA ARG A 437 30.04 -7.59 5.54
C ARG A 437 29.90 -9.03 5.07
N LEU A 438 29.28 -9.89 5.88
CA LEU A 438 29.04 -11.30 5.56
C LEU A 438 28.20 -11.47 4.29
N ILE A 439 27.15 -10.65 4.15
CA ILE A 439 26.21 -10.71 3.02
C ILE A 439 26.56 -9.75 1.88
N SER A 440 27.67 -9.01 1.98
CA SER A 440 28.06 -7.99 0.99
C SER A 440 28.09 -8.49 -0.47
N PRO A 441 28.45 -9.75 -0.77
CA PRO A 441 28.51 -10.24 -2.15
C PRO A 441 27.15 -10.28 -2.87
N ILE A 442 26.05 -10.41 -2.13
CA ILE A 442 24.70 -10.49 -2.71
C ILE A 442 23.98 -9.14 -2.74
N ILE A 443 24.50 -8.11 -2.07
CA ILE A 443 23.85 -6.80 -2.03
C ILE A 443 23.82 -6.22 -3.45
N GLY A 444 22.61 -5.95 -3.94
CA GLY A 444 22.37 -5.36 -5.25
C GLY A 444 23.18 -4.08 -5.43
N LYS A 445 23.82 -3.94 -6.60
CA LYS A 445 24.62 -2.77 -6.95
C LYS A 445 23.96 -2.05 -8.11
N ASN A 446 24.05 -0.72 -8.08
CA ASN A 446 23.51 0.12 -9.13
C ASN A 446 24.09 -0.24 -10.50
N ILE A 447 23.22 -0.31 -11.52
CA ILE A 447 23.61 -0.65 -12.91
C ILE A 447 24.70 0.30 -13.43
N GLY A 448 24.65 1.59 -13.07
CA GLY A 448 25.68 2.57 -13.39
C GLY A 448 27.02 2.39 -12.66
N GLN A 449 27.09 1.46 -11.71
CA GLN A 449 28.33 1.02 -11.05
C GLN A 449 28.84 -0.34 -11.58
N GLN A 450 27.99 -1.13 -12.26
CA GLN A 450 28.36 -2.42 -12.83
C GLN A 450 29.27 -2.29 -14.07
N PHE A 451 29.13 -1.18 -14.82
CA PHE A 451 29.95 -0.87 -16.00
C PHE A 451 30.94 0.27 -15.80
N LYS A 452 31.10 0.76 -14.56
CA LYS A 452 32.25 1.60 -14.23
C LYS A 452 33.49 0.72 -14.20
N ALA A 453 34.21 0.67 -15.33
CA ALA A 453 35.66 0.51 -15.26
C ALA A 453 36.16 1.49 -14.20
N ALA A 454 37.09 1.08 -13.33
CA ALA A 454 37.64 1.97 -12.30
C ALA A 454 38.24 3.21 -12.99
N ILE A 455 37.45 4.28 -13.13
CA ILE A 455 37.92 5.54 -13.67
C ILE A 455 38.77 6.12 -12.54
N GLN A 456 40.05 5.78 -12.54
CA GLN A 456 41.06 6.72 -12.06
C GLN A 456 40.90 7.94 -12.96
N ILE A 457 40.12 8.92 -12.49
CA ILE A 457 40.16 10.26 -13.07
C ILE A 457 41.57 10.76 -12.71
N MET A 458 42.55 10.44 -13.54
CA MET A 458 43.79 11.20 -13.56
C MET A 458 43.37 12.64 -13.75
N ASN A 459 43.76 13.52 -12.83
CA ASN A 459 43.41 14.93 -12.78
C ASN A 459 43.33 15.55 -14.18
N LEU A 460 42.14 15.51 -14.79
CA LEU A 460 41.91 16.12 -16.07
C LEU A 460 41.71 17.61 -15.80
N PRO A 461 42.43 18.48 -16.52
CA PRO A 461 42.23 19.91 -16.35
C PRO A 461 40.78 20.27 -16.70
N PRO A 462 40.15 21.18 -15.93
CA PRO A 462 38.75 21.52 -16.11
C PRO A 462 38.49 22.03 -17.53
N MET A 463 37.51 21.43 -18.22
CA MET A 463 37.12 21.81 -19.59
C MET A 463 36.57 23.24 -19.70
N PHE A 464 36.18 23.84 -18.57
CA PHE A 464 35.71 25.22 -18.51
C PHE A 464 36.57 25.99 -17.52
N ARG A 465 37.28 27.00 -18.02
CA ARG A 465 37.84 28.04 -17.15
C ARG A 465 36.66 28.82 -16.56
N PRO A 466 36.48 28.87 -15.23
CA PRO A 466 35.46 29.73 -14.66
C PRO A 466 35.76 31.17 -15.10
N GLN A 467 34.81 31.77 -15.81
CA GLN A 467 34.87 33.18 -16.15
C GLN A 467 34.70 33.93 -14.82
N ARG A 468 35.80 34.52 -14.33
CA ARG A 468 35.80 35.35 -13.12
C ARG A 468 34.84 36.50 -13.38
N MET A 469 33.65 36.47 -12.79
CA MET A 469 32.88 37.70 -12.60
C MET A 469 33.70 38.57 -11.66
N ALA A 470 34.28 39.63 -12.20
CA ALA A 470 34.90 40.68 -11.40
C ALA A 470 33.78 41.29 -10.55
N VAL A 471 33.82 41.02 -9.25
CA VAL A 471 33.09 41.81 -8.27
C VAL A 471 33.91 43.09 -8.11
N GLU A 472 33.46 44.18 -8.72
CA GLU A 472 33.93 45.51 -8.35
C GLU A 472 33.45 45.79 -6.92
N GLU A 473 34.41 45.83 -5.99
CA GLU A 473 34.22 46.40 -4.67
C GLU A 473 34.13 47.92 -4.81
N ASP A 474 32.91 48.46 -4.87
CA ASP A 474 32.69 49.88 -4.58
C ASP A 474 32.06 50.02 -3.19
N ALA A 475 32.92 50.41 -2.25
CA ALA A 475 32.53 50.90 -0.95
C ALA A 475 31.95 52.32 -1.08
N VAL A 476 30.62 52.46 -0.94
CA VAL A 476 30.00 53.75 -0.61
C VAL A 476 28.91 53.57 0.46
N THR A 477 28.95 54.53 1.37
CA THR A 477 28.36 54.72 2.68
C THR A 477 26.83 54.75 2.79
N CYS A 478 26.38 54.44 4.00
CA CYS A 478 25.03 54.61 4.56
C CYS A 478 24.42 56.01 4.32
N ALA A 479 23.36 56.06 3.50
CA ALA A 479 22.27 57.05 3.36
C ALA A 479 21.64 56.73 1.98
N ASP A 480 20.44 56.18 1.82
CA ASP A 480 19.15 56.78 2.16
C ASP A 480 18.06 55.69 2.12
N LEU A 481 17.38 55.50 3.26
CA LEU A 481 16.13 54.76 3.42
C LEU A 481 15.04 55.79 3.74
N PRO A 482 14.55 56.53 2.74
CA PRO A 482 13.09 56.63 2.59
C PRO A 482 12.66 56.98 1.16
N ASN A 483 11.96 56.07 0.46
CA ASN A 483 10.98 56.44 -0.59
C ASN A 483 10.15 55.28 -1.16
N LEU A 484 10.10 54.12 -0.50
CA LEU A 484 9.27 52.99 -0.95
C LEU A 484 7.82 53.01 -0.43
N PHE A 485 7.41 54.08 0.25
CA PHE A 485 6.01 54.38 0.54
C PHE A 485 5.74 55.88 0.40
N GLY A 486 5.36 56.30 -0.81
CA GLY A 486 4.88 57.63 -1.14
C GLY A 486 3.97 57.56 -2.37
N GLN A 487 2.75 58.07 -2.20
CA GLN A 487 1.60 58.01 -3.11
C GLN A 487 1.86 58.67 -4.48
N GLU A 488 1.23 58.11 -5.52
CA GLU A 488 0.09 58.73 -6.22
C GLU A 488 -0.90 57.65 -6.67
#